data_AF-A0A1U9YK71-F1
#
_entry.id   AF-A0A1U9YK71-F1
#
_cell.length_a   1.000
_cell.length_b   1.000
_cell.length_c   1.000
_cell.angle_alpha   90.00
_cell.angle_beta   90.00
_cell.angle_gamma   90.00
#
_symmetry.space_group_name_H-M   'P 1'
#
loop_
_entity.id
_entity.type
_entity.pdbx_description
1 polymer ?
#
loop_
_entity_poly.entity_id
_entity_poly.type
_entity_poly.pdbx_seq_one_letter_code
_entity_poly.pdbx_strand_id
1 'polypeptide(L)'
;MAPYDDKMERVIQLLKQVMKYSGGDPYAGRRHRELLGMAGFTNIQATASCESDGILEETRKRGNLAAKLLEHMSETIVQQGWCTKKELTELQAACREWGQNPDAFDAITWCEAVGWKPL
;
A
#
# COMPACT_ATOMS: atom_id res chain seq x y z
N MET A 1 -4.53 -9.16 2.18
CA MET A 1 -3.91 -10.29 1.45
C MET A 1 -4.10 -11.63 2.12
N ALA A 2 -4.31 -12.65 1.29
CA ALA A 2 -4.32 -14.07 1.62
C ALA A 2 -3.30 -14.81 0.72
N PRO A 3 -2.81 -16.01 1.13
CA PRO A 3 -2.87 -16.48 2.51
C PRO A 3 -2.07 -15.55 3.44
N TYR A 4 -2.32 -15.64 4.74
CA TYR A 4 -1.52 -14.90 5.72
C TYR A 4 -0.07 -15.41 5.70
N ASP A 5 0.89 -14.49 5.67
CA ASP A 5 2.33 -14.75 5.68
C ASP A 5 3.03 -13.62 6.44
N ASP A 6 3.80 -13.96 7.47
CA ASP A 6 4.52 -13.00 8.32
C ASP A 6 5.50 -12.12 7.51
N LYS A 7 6.12 -12.67 6.46
CA LYS A 7 7.01 -11.91 5.58
C LYS A 7 6.22 -10.87 4.79
N MET A 8 5.04 -11.24 4.30
CA MET A 8 4.20 -10.31 3.55
C MET A 8 3.60 -9.22 4.45
N GLU A 9 3.24 -9.54 5.69
CA GLU A 9 2.88 -8.54 6.68
C GLU A 9 4.05 -7.58 6.95
N ARG A 10 5.27 -8.11 7.07
CA ARG A 10 6.47 -7.28 7.22
C ARG A 10 6.71 -6.35 6.01
N VAL A 11 6.44 -6.83 4.79
CA VAL A 11 6.51 -6.01 3.58
C VAL A 11 5.53 -4.84 3.65
N ILE A 12 4.25 -5.10 3.99
CA ILE A 12 3.25 -4.04 4.13
C ILE A 12 3.69 -3.01 5.17
N GLN A 13 4.25 -3.46 6.30
CA GLN A 13 4.75 -2.57 7.34
C GLN A 13 5.89 -1.67 6.85
N LEU A 14 6.87 -2.22 6.13
CA LEU A 14 7.97 -1.44 5.55
C LEU A 14 7.47 -0.40 4.56
N LEU A 15 6.54 -0.75 3.67
CA LEU A 15 5.94 0.19 2.71
C LEU A 15 5.23 1.35 3.45
N LYS A 16 4.49 1.05 4.52
CA LYS A 16 3.86 2.07 5.38
C LYS A 16 4.88 2.93 6.12
N GLN A 17 5.99 2.35 6.60
CA GLN A 17 7.07 3.09 7.27
C GLN A 17 7.74 4.07 6.30
N VAL A 18 8.10 3.62 5.10
CA VAL A 18 8.68 4.48 4.06
C VAL A 18 7.72 5.60 3.69
N MET A 19 6.44 5.31 3.45
CA MET A 19 5.45 6.33 3.12
C MET A 19 5.36 7.42 4.19
N LYS A 20 5.30 7.03 5.47
CA LYS A 20 5.28 7.98 6.59
C LYS A 20 6.55 8.81 6.70
N TYR A 21 7.71 8.17 6.54
CA TYR A 21 9.00 8.85 6.58
C TYR A 21 9.13 9.90 5.46
N SER A 22 8.59 9.60 4.29
CA SER A 22 8.52 10.54 3.16
C SER A 22 7.45 11.62 3.29
N GLY A 23 6.79 11.75 4.46
CA GLY A 23 5.76 12.76 4.72
C GLY A 23 4.35 12.39 4.24
N GLY A 24 4.15 11.18 3.73
CA GLY A 24 2.83 10.66 3.33
C GLY A 24 2.05 10.07 4.50
N ASP A 25 0.75 9.83 4.29
CA ASP A 25 -0.11 9.12 5.25
C ASP A 25 -0.79 7.92 4.55
N PRO A 26 -0.47 6.66 4.93
CA PRO A 26 -1.11 5.47 4.35
C PRO A 26 -2.61 5.38 4.65
N TYR A 27 -3.12 6.26 5.53
CA TYR A 27 -4.52 6.36 5.88
C TYR A 27 -5.15 7.69 5.48
N ALA A 28 -4.56 8.42 4.53
CA ALA A 28 -5.08 9.70 4.04
C ALA A 28 -6.52 9.56 3.50
N GLY A 29 -6.83 8.45 2.84
CA GLY A 29 -8.14 8.20 2.20
C GLY A 29 -9.33 8.41 3.14
N ARG A 30 -9.28 7.84 4.36
CA ARG A 30 -10.36 8.00 5.35
C ARG A 30 -10.51 9.43 5.88
N ARG A 31 -9.55 10.31 5.62
CA ARG A 31 -9.56 11.72 6.01
C ARG A 31 -10.00 12.66 4.89
N HIS A 32 -10.24 12.18 3.67
CA HIS A 32 -10.59 13.05 2.54
C HIS A 32 -11.78 13.98 2.84
N ARG A 33 -12.83 13.48 3.51
CA ARG A 33 -13.98 14.30 3.91
C ARG A 33 -13.59 15.39 4.92
N GLU A 34 -12.80 15.04 5.93
CA GLU A 34 -12.28 15.98 6.95
C GLU A 34 -11.43 17.06 6.28
N LEU A 35 -10.48 16.67 5.43
CA LEU A 35 -9.56 17.56 4.74
C LEU A 35 -10.28 18.54 3.81
N LEU A 36 -11.27 18.07 3.04
CA LEU A 36 -12.10 18.96 2.21
C LEU A 36 -12.89 19.96 3.07
N GLY A 37 -13.38 19.55 4.24
CA GLY A 37 -14.06 20.43 5.18
C GLY A 37 -13.14 21.52 5.73
N MET A 38 -11.92 21.14 6.14
CA MET A 38 -10.89 22.10 6.58
C MET A 38 -10.49 23.10 5.48
N ALA A 39 -10.54 22.68 4.22
CA ALA A 39 -10.27 23.54 3.06
C ALA A 39 -11.45 24.45 2.67
N GLY A 40 -12.58 24.39 3.38
CA GLY A 40 -13.74 25.26 3.16
C GLY A 40 -14.72 24.77 2.09
N PHE A 41 -14.57 23.52 1.61
CA PHE A 41 -15.59 22.93 0.74
C PHE A 41 -16.85 22.59 1.54
N THR A 42 -17.99 22.67 0.87
CA THR A 42 -19.31 22.35 1.41
C THR A 42 -19.96 21.22 0.62
N ASN A 43 -21.11 20.72 1.10
CA ASN A 43 -21.83 19.59 0.50
C ASN A 43 -20.95 18.35 0.25
N ILE A 44 -19.95 18.08 1.10
CA ILE A 44 -18.97 17.03 0.83
C ILE A 44 -19.65 15.66 0.82
N GLN A 45 -19.30 14.84 -0.15
CA GLN A 45 -19.72 13.44 -0.29
C GLN A 45 -18.49 12.55 -0.33
N ALA A 46 -18.52 11.42 0.36
CA ALA A 46 -17.44 10.44 0.35
C ALA A 46 -17.95 9.10 -0.17
N THR A 47 -17.14 8.44 -0.97
CA THR A 47 -17.39 7.12 -1.54
C THR A 47 -16.18 6.22 -1.30
N ALA A 48 -16.34 4.94 -1.59
CA ALA A 48 -15.21 4.04 -1.68
C ALA A 48 -15.41 3.08 -2.85
N SER A 49 -14.30 2.72 -3.48
CA SER A 49 -14.20 1.66 -4.46
C SER A 49 -13.20 0.59 -3.99
N CYS A 50 -13.26 -0.60 -4.58
CA CYS A 50 -12.32 -1.66 -4.30
C CYS A 50 -11.68 -2.15 -5.60
N GLU A 51 -10.37 -2.29 -5.59
CA GLU A 51 -9.62 -3.06 -6.57
C GLU A 51 -9.21 -4.38 -5.93
N SER A 52 -9.12 -5.44 -6.71
CA SER A 52 -8.68 -6.75 -6.23
C SER A 52 -7.81 -7.45 -7.24
N ASP A 53 -6.86 -8.23 -6.76
CA ASP A 53 -6.08 -9.19 -7.54
C ASP A 53 -6.59 -10.59 -7.16
N GLY A 54 -7.44 -11.16 -8.00
CA GLY A 54 -8.17 -12.40 -7.72
C GLY A 54 -7.83 -13.58 -8.64
N ILE A 55 -7.05 -13.35 -9.70
CA ILE A 55 -6.51 -14.41 -10.55
C ILE A 55 -4.98 -14.42 -10.52
N LEU A 56 -4.39 -15.58 -10.88
CA LEU A 56 -2.95 -15.80 -10.83
C LEU A 56 -2.15 -14.77 -11.64
N GLU A 57 -2.66 -14.29 -12.77
CA GLU A 57 -1.97 -13.26 -13.54
C GLU A 57 -1.85 -11.93 -12.77
N GLU A 58 -2.92 -11.54 -12.06
CA GLU A 58 -2.99 -10.30 -11.29
C GLU A 58 -2.09 -10.37 -10.06
N THR A 59 -2.17 -11.47 -9.29
CA THR A 59 -1.32 -11.67 -8.11
C THR A 59 0.16 -11.75 -8.48
N ARG A 60 0.52 -12.35 -9.62
CA ARG A 60 1.89 -12.30 -10.18
C ARG A 60 2.36 -10.89 -10.46
N LYS A 61 1.51 -10.06 -11.06
CA LYS A 61 1.83 -8.65 -11.33
C LYS A 61 2.00 -7.90 -10.01
N ARG A 62 1.09 -8.08 -9.05
CA ARG A 62 1.13 -7.45 -7.72
C ARG A 62 2.40 -7.83 -6.93
N GLY A 63 2.74 -9.12 -6.87
CA GLY A 63 3.94 -9.60 -6.18
C GLY A 63 5.24 -9.04 -6.78
N ASN A 64 5.33 -8.98 -8.12
CA ASN A 64 6.47 -8.36 -8.79
C ASN A 64 6.54 -6.85 -8.55
N LEU A 65 5.41 -6.15 -8.53
CA LEU A 65 5.35 -4.72 -8.21
C LEU A 65 5.84 -4.46 -6.78
N ALA A 66 5.35 -5.23 -5.80
CA ALA A 66 5.77 -5.10 -4.40
C ALA A 66 7.29 -5.31 -4.24
N ALA A 67 7.85 -6.33 -4.90
CA ALA A 67 9.30 -6.58 -4.88
C ALA A 67 10.12 -5.40 -5.47
N LYS A 68 9.66 -4.83 -6.59
CA LYS A 68 10.31 -3.66 -7.22
C LYS A 68 10.20 -2.40 -6.36
N LEU A 69 9.09 -2.22 -5.65
CA LEU A 69 8.94 -1.10 -4.72
C LEU A 69 9.93 -1.22 -3.55
N LEU A 70 10.09 -2.41 -2.98
CA LEU A 70 11.10 -2.64 -1.93
C LEU A 70 12.53 -2.40 -2.43
N GLU A 71 12.83 -2.82 -3.66
CA GLU A 71 14.13 -2.55 -4.29
C GLU A 71 14.37 -1.04 -4.44
N HIS A 72 13.38 -0.31 -4.95
CA HIS A 72 13.46 1.15 -5.09
C HIS A 72 13.63 1.87 -3.74
N MET A 73 13.01 1.35 -2.68
CA MET A 73 13.07 1.92 -1.32
C MET A 73 14.25 1.40 -0.48
N SER A 74 15.10 0.53 -1.06
CA SER A 74 16.10 -0.25 -0.32
C SER A 74 17.09 0.60 0.46
N GLU A 75 17.61 1.66 -0.16
CA GLU A 75 18.57 2.57 0.46
C GLU A 75 17.97 3.23 1.71
N THR A 76 16.78 3.81 1.59
CA THR A 76 16.05 4.42 2.70
C THR A 76 15.80 3.41 3.82
N ILE A 77 15.30 2.21 3.49
CA ILE A 77 14.97 1.18 4.47
C ILE A 77 16.21 0.75 5.28
N VAL A 78 17.35 0.58 4.60
CA VAL A 78 18.62 0.16 5.22
C VAL A 78 19.24 1.29 6.04
N GLN A 79 19.26 2.52 5.51
CA GLN A 79 19.80 3.69 6.22
C GLN A 79 19.02 4.00 7.50
N GLN A 80 17.70 3.80 7.50
CA GLN A 80 16.87 3.97 8.69
C GLN A 80 16.96 2.78 9.67
N GLY A 81 17.70 1.72 9.33
CA GLY A 81 17.88 0.55 10.18
C GLY A 81 16.63 -0.31 10.37
N TRP A 82 15.60 -0.16 9.53
CA TRP A 82 14.38 -0.97 9.64
C TRP A 82 14.56 -2.39 9.13
N CYS A 83 15.52 -2.61 8.23
CA CYS A 83 15.82 -3.92 7.67
C CYS A 83 17.27 -3.94 7.16
N THR A 84 17.94 -5.07 7.28
CA THR A 84 19.24 -5.30 6.63
C THR A 84 19.07 -5.55 5.12
N LYS A 85 20.14 -5.38 4.34
CA LYS A 85 20.14 -5.73 2.91
C LYS A 85 19.76 -7.19 2.66
N LYS A 86 20.21 -8.10 3.53
CA LYS A 86 19.94 -9.53 3.41
C LYS A 86 18.45 -9.82 3.60
N GLU A 87 17.88 -9.33 4.70
CA GLU A 87 16.45 -9.49 4.99
C GLU A 87 15.60 -8.85 3.88
N LEU A 88 16.00 -7.69 3.35
CA LEU A 88 15.26 -7.05 2.25
C LEU A 88 15.22 -7.92 0.99
N THR A 89 16.33 -8.58 0.63
CA THR A 89 16.35 -9.55 -0.47
C THR A 89 15.42 -10.73 -0.22
N GLU A 90 15.36 -11.23 1.02
CA GLU A 90 14.43 -12.31 1.41
C GLU A 90 12.96 -11.86 1.31
N LEU A 91 12.65 -10.62 1.72
CA LEU A 91 11.30 -10.05 1.59
C LEU A 91 10.89 -9.82 0.14
N GLN A 92 11.80 -9.37 -0.71
CA GLN A 92 11.55 -9.24 -2.15
C GLN A 92 11.28 -10.60 -2.80
N ALA A 93 11.96 -11.67 -2.38
CA ALA A 93 11.68 -13.03 -2.82
C ALA A 93 10.27 -13.46 -2.36
N ALA A 94 9.94 -13.21 -1.09
CA ALA A 94 8.62 -13.51 -0.53
C ALA A 94 7.48 -12.82 -1.30
N CYS A 95 7.65 -11.56 -1.73
CA CYS A 95 6.66 -10.89 -2.59
C CYS A 95 6.40 -11.65 -3.90
N ARG A 96 7.45 -12.16 -4.54
CA ARG A 96 7.34 -12.91 -5.80
C ARG A 96 6.75 -14.30 -5.57
N GLU A 97 7.12 -14.97 -4.48
CA GLU A 97 6.55 -16.25 -4.07
C GLU A 97 5.06 -16.13 -3.77
N TRP A 98 4.66 -15.13 -2.98
CA TRP A 98 3.25 -14.82 -2.72
C TRP A 98 2.48 -14.59 -4.03
N GLY A 99 3.03 -13.81 -4.95
CA GLY A 99 2.38 -13.58 -6.25
C GLY A 99 2.24 -14.83 -7.13
N GLN A 100 2.95 -15.92 -6.84
CA GLN A 100 2.82 -17.21 -7.54
C GLN A 100 1.90 -18.19 -6.82
N ASN A 101 1.47 -17.88 -5.60
CA ASN A 101 0.63 -18.78 -4.81
C ASN A 101 -0.77 -18.87 -5.44
N PRO A 102 -1.29 -20.08 -5.74
CA PRO A 102 -2.62 -20.25 -6.34
C PRO A 102 -3.77 -19.73 -5.45
N ASP A 103 -3.55 -19.65 -4.13
CA ASP A 103 -4.51 -19.12 -3.15
C ASP A 103 -4.27 -17.63 -2.84
N ALA A 104 -3.35 -16.98 -3.57
CA ALA A 104 -3.09 -15.56 -3.39
C ALA A 104 -4.33 -14.73 -3.74
N PHE A 105 -4.63 -13.78 -2.86
CA PHE A 105 -5.68 -12.79 -3.10
C PHE A 105 -5.30 -11.50 -2.39
N ASP A 106 -5.50 -10.35 -3.04
CA ASP A 106 -5.41 -9.06 -2.39
C ASP A 106 -6.55 -8.14 -2.80
N ALA A 107 -6.91 -7.23 -1.90
CA ALA A 107 -7.94 -6.24 -2.13
C ALA A 107 -7.51 -4.91 -1.52
N ILE A 108 -7.61 -3.85 -2.31
CA ILE A 108 -7.27 -2.48 -1.92
C ILE A 108 -8.55 -1.66 -2.00
N THR A 109 -8.92 -1.04 -0.88
CA THR A 109 -10.01 -0.07 -0.83
C THR A 109 -9.47 1.32 -1.09
N TRP A 110 -10.04 2.00 -2.08
CA TRP A 110 -9.78 3.40 -2.36
C TRP A 110 -10.93 4.23 -1.79
N CYS A 111 -10.60 5.27 -1.03
CA CYS A 111 -11.60 6.22 -0.53
C CYS A 111 -11.54 7.50 -1.36
N GLU A 112 -12.68 7.95 -1.85
CA GLU A 112 -12.80 9.19 -2.61
C GLU A 112 -13.73 10.18 -1.89
N ALA A 113 -13.55 11.48 -2.15
CA ALA A 113 -14.50 12.48 -1.72
C ALA A 113 -14.57 13.63 -2.72
N VAL A 114 -15.77 14.19 -2.88
CA VAL A 114 -16.04 15.37 -3.72
C VAL A 114 -16.71 16.43 -2.84
N GLY A 115 -16.30 17.68 -3.00
CA GLY A 115 -16.86 18.84 -2.30
C GLY A 115 -17.04 20.02 -3.25
N TRP A 116 -17.89 20.98 -2.87
CA TRP A 116 -18.23 22.14 -3.69
C TRP A 116 -17.77 23.43 -3.01
N LYS A 117 -17.17 24.33 -3.79
CA LYS A 117 -16.80 25.66 -3.30
C LYS A 117 -18.10 26.42 -2.99
N PRO A 118 -18.24 27.01 -1.79
CA PRO A 118 -19.38 27.87 -1.49
C PRO A 118 -19.41 29.06 -2.47
N LEU A 119 -20.62 29.50 -2.82
CA LEU A 119 -20.87 30.67 -3.66
C LEU A 119 -20.37 31.95 -2.99
#